data_AF-A0A9D8AJ00-F1
#
_entry.id   AF-A0A9D8AJ00-F1
#
_cell.length_a   1.000
_cell.length_b   1.000
_cell.length_c   1.000
_cell.angle_alpha   90.00
_cell.angle_beta   90.00
_cell.angle_gamma   90.00
#
_symmetry.space_group_name_H-M   'P 1'
#
loop_
_entity.id
_entity.type
_entity.pdbx_description
1 polymer ?
#
loop_
_entity_poly.entity_id
_entity_poly.type
_entity_poly.pdbx_seq_one_letter_code
_entity_poly.pdbx_strand_id
1 'polypeptide(L)'
;MLDQGSRPTHKGIILTLYEQGIDPTEITKRTNHDLESVDRYITTYNRVKELYRKGFSREEIKKVAGSYLTTIDQYLRIALHFYPDIKEKWQDTTKK
;
A
#
# COMPACT_ATOMS: atom_id res chain seq x y z
N MET A 1 -18.31 12.03 -3.76
CA MET A 1 -17.20 13.01 -3.79
C MET A 1 -16.01 12.37 -3.11
N LEU A 2 -14.91 12.11 -3.83
CA LEU A 2 -13.63 11.65 -3.27
C LEU A 2 -12.56 12.68 -3.65
N ASP A 3 -12.72 13.89 -3.12
CA ASP A 3 -11.63 14.86 -3.07
C ASP A 3 -10.90 14.65 -1.75
N GLN A 4 -9.81 13.89 -1.80
CA GLN A 4 -8.85 13.85 -0.71
C GLN A 4 -7.43 14.00 -1.24
N GLY A 5 -7.19 15.14 -1.89
CA GLY A 5 -6.06 16.00 -1.53
C GLY A 5 -4.65 15.45 -1.69
N SER A 6 -4.38 14.58 -2.65
CA SER A 6 -3.02 14.37 -3.15
C SER A 6 -3.09 13.96 -4.60
N ARG A 7 -2.43 14.72 -5.49
CA ARG A 7 -2.16 14.27 -6.85
C ARG A 7 -1.59 12.85 -6.74
N PRO A 8 -2.09 11.86 -7.50
CA PRO A 8 -1.60 10.51 -7.39
C PRO A 8 -0.08 10.55 -7.59
N THR A 9 0.66 10.14 -6.57
CA THR A 9 2.11 10.00 -6.70
C THR A 9 2.38 8.89 -7.72
N HIS A 10 3.51 8.93 -8.44
CA HIS A 10 3.88 7.86 -9.39
C HIS A 10 3.75 6.45 -8.76
N LYS A 11 4.10 6.33 -7.48
CA LYS A 11 3.90 5.12 -6.67
C LYS A 11 2.42 4.70 -6.54
N GLY A 12 1.52 5.65 -6.28
CA GLY A 12 0.09 5.39 -6.16
C GLY A 12 -0.52 4.84 -7.45
N ILE A 13 -0.10 5.37 -8.60
CA ILE A 13 -0.53 4.89 -9.92
C ILE A 13 -0.07 3.44 -10.15
N ILE A 14 1.22 3.16 -9.90
CA ILE A 14 1.81 1.81 -10.01
C ILE A 14 1.01 0.79 -9.19
N LEU A 15 0.75 1.08 -7.92
CA LEU A 15 0.06 0.14 -7.04
C LEU A 15 -1.43 0.00 -7.35
N THR A 16 -2.07 1.05 -7.87
CA THR A 16 -3.46 0.99 -8.34
C THR A 16 -3.58 0.05 -9.53
N LEU A 17 -2.66 0.15 -10.50
CA LEU A 17 -2.61 -0.76 -11.65
C LEU A 17 -2.31 -2.20 -11.20
N TYR A 18 -1.40 -2.39 -10.25
CA TYR A 18 -1.09 -3.69 -9.68
C TYR A 18 -2.32 -4.35 -9.03
N GLU A 19 -3.08 -3.60 -8.23
CA GLU A 19 -4.32 -4.08 -7.60
C GLU A 19 -5.44 -4.36 -8.62
N GLN A 20 -5.41 -3.72 -9.79
CA GLN A 20 -6.28 -4.05 -10.92
C GLN A 20 -5.84 -5.31 -11.68
N GLY A 21 -4.77 -5.98 -11.26
CA GLY A 21 -4.26 -7.20 -11.88
C GLY A 21 -3.38 -6.97 -13.12
N ILE A 22 -2.91 -5.74 -13.35
CA ILE A 22 -2.00 -5.45 -14.46
C ILE A 22 -0.61 -6.00 -14.13
N ASP A 23 0.02 -6.64 -15.13
CA ASP A 23 1.36 -7.21 -14.99
C ASP A 23 2.43 -6.13 -14.71
N PRO A 24 3.42 -6.38 -13.83
CA PRO A 24 4.52 -5.43 -13.58
C PRO A 24 5.23 -4.94 -14.83
N THR A 25 5.43 -5.80 -15.83
CA THR A 25 6.08 -5.46 -17.11
C THR A 25 5.23 -4.54 -17.97
N GLU A 26 3.91 -4.56 -17.79
CA GLU A 26 2.99 -3.62 -18.45
C GLU A 26 2.90 -2.31 -17.67
N ILE A 27 2.99 -2.37 -16.33
CA ILE A 27 3.03 -1.19 -15.46
C ILE A 27 4.29 -0.34 -15.75
N THR A 28 5.45 -0.96 -15.95
CA THR A 28 6.69 -0.23 -16.32
C THR A 28 6.49 0.59 -17.59
N LYS A 29 5.91 0.00 -18.65
CA LYS A 29 5.61 0.68 -19.92
C LYS A 29 4.64 1.84 -19.76
N ARG A 30 3.59 1.67 -18.94
CA ARG A 30 2.56 2.71 -18.73
C ARG A 30 3.02 3.86 -17.87
N THR A 31 3.92 3.60 -16.93
CA THR A 31 4.36 4.59 -15.93
C THR A 31 5.74 5.15 -16.21
N ASN A 32 6.44 4.61 -17.22
CA ASN A 32 7.81 4.99 -17.60
C ASN A 32 8.81 4.83 -16.44
N HIS A 33 8.65 3.74 -15.67
CA HIS A 33 9.56 3.30 -14.61
C HIS A 33 10.28 2.01 -15.01
N ASP A 34 11.46 1.80 -14.44
CA ASP A 34 12.15 0.52 -14.52
C ASP A 34 11.47 -0.56 -13.67
N LEU A 35 11.65 -1.82 -14.08
CA LEU A 35 11.05 -2.98 -13.41
C LEU A 35 11.46 -3.08 -11.94
N GLU A 36 12.71 -2.75 -11.60
CA GLU A 36 13.20 -2.74 -10.22
C GLU A 36 12.42 -1.76 -9.33
N SER A 37 12.10 -0.57 -9.85
CA SER A 37 11.32 0.43 -9.10
C SER A 37 9.90 -0.04 -8.86
N VAL A 38 9.26 -0.63 -9.90
CA VAL A 38 7.92 -1.21 -9.80
C VAL A 38 7.89 -2.35 -8.79
N ASP A 39 8.82 -3.30 -8.88
CA ASP A 39 8.91 -4.44 -7.98
C ASP A 39 9.12 -4.00 -6.53
N ARG A 40 10.05 -3.06 -6.29
CA ARG A 40 10.30 -2.51 -4.94
C ARG A 40 9.04 -1.92 -4.31
N TYR A 41 8.24 -1.18 -5.10
CA TYR A 41 6.98 -0.63 -4.60
C TYR A 41 5.97 -1.73 -4.27
N ILE A 42 5.79 -2.70 -5.17
CA ILE A 42 4.86 -3.83 -4.98
C ILE A 42 5.26 -4.65 -3.75
N THR A 43 6.53 -5.01 -3.62
CA THR A 43 7.08 -5.80 -2.52
C THR A 43 6.88 -5.09 -1.18
N THR A 44 7.20 -3.79 -1.10
CA THR A 44 7.00 -3.03 0.14
C THR A 44 5.51 -2.90 0.49
N TYR A 45 4.68 -2.63 -0.51
CA TYR A 45 3.23 -2.52 -0.35
C TYR A 45 2.60 -3.83 0.15
N ASN A 46 2.95 -4.96 -0.45
CA ASN A 46 2.45 -6.28 -0.04
C ASN A 46 2.86 -6.61 1.40
N ARG A 47 4.11 -6.30 1.77
CA ARG A 47 4.58 -6.46 3.15
C ARG A 47 3.78 -5.63 4.14
N VAL A 48 3.52 -4.35 3.84
CA VAL A 48 2.71 -3.46 4.69
C VAL A 48 1.26 -3.97 4.79
N LYS A 49 0.66 -4.35 3.66
CA LYS A 49 -0.70 -4.90 3.59
C LYS A 49 -0.81 -6.15 4.45
N GLU A 50 0.12 -7.10 4.33
CA GLU A 50 0.09 -8.35 5.09
C GLU A 50 0.29 -8.12 6.59
N LEU A 51 1.25 -7.28 7.00
CA LEU A 51 1.44 -6.96 8.41
C LEU A 51 0.21 -6.29 9.01
N TYR A 52 -0.41 -5.36 8.29
CA TYR A 52 -1.64 -4.72 8.76
C TYR A 52 -2.80 -5.73 8.87
N ARG A 53 -2.95 -6.65 7.92
CA ARG A 53 -3.92 -7.77 7.99
C ARG A 53 -3.71 -8.68 9.19
N LYS A 54 -2.46 -8.84 9.64
CA LYS A 54 -2.09 -9.61 10.82
C LYS A 54 -2.34 -8.86 12.14
N GLY A 55 -2.84 -7.62 12.08
CA GLY A 55 -3.18 -6.81 13.26
C GLY A 55 -2.06 -5.89 13.76
N PHE A 56 -0.93 -5.82 13.06
CA PHE A 56 0.16 -4.95 13.48
C PHE A 56 -0.23 -3.47 13.35
N SER A 57 0.12 -2.67 14.36
CA SER A 57 -0.07 -1.22 14.32
C SER A 57 0.90 -0.56 13.34
N ARG A 58 0.57 0.65 12.84
CA ARG A 58 1.44 1.43 11.93
C ARG A 58 2.87 1.59 12.48
N GLU A 59 3.01 1.77 13.79
CA GLU A 59 4.29 1.89 14.47
C GLU A 59 5.09 0.59 14.50
N GLU A 60 4.43 -0.56 14.63
CA GLU A 60 5.08 -1.86 14.58
C GLU A 60 5.49 -2.19 13.14
N ILE A 61 4.63 -1.89 12.17
CA ILE A 61 4.94 -2.01 10.75
C ILE A 61 6.18 -1.18 10.41
N LYS A 62 6.29 0.05 10.93
CA LYS A 62 7.49 0.90 10.77
C LYS A 62 8.75 0.20 11.26
N LYS A 63 8.71 -0.39 12.45
CA LYS A 63 9.85 -1.11 13.04
C LYS A 63 10.26 -2.32 12.19
N VAL A 64 9.29 -3.07 11.69
CA VAL A 64 9.54 -4.30 10.92
C VAL A 64 9.93 -4.01 9.47
N ALA A 65 9.23 -3.10 8.80
CA ALA A 65 9.40 -2.80 7.37
C ALA A 65 10.53 -1.79 7.09
N GLY A 66 11.10 -1.14 8.12
CA GLY A 66 12.19 -0.17 7.95
C GLY A 66 11.81 1.07 7.14
N SER A 67 10.51 1.36 7.02
CA SER A 67 9.97 2.45 6.21
C SER A 67 9.43 3.58 7.10
N TYR A 68 9.49 4.82 6.62
CA TYR A 68 8.86 5.96 7.30
C TYR A 68 7.34 5.77 7.45
N LEU A 69 6.78 6.29 8.54
CA LEU A 69 5.33 6.21 8.81
C LEU A 69 4.50 6.82 7.68
N THR A 70 4.94 7.95 7.14
CA THR A 70 4.27 8.62 6.00
C THR A 70 4.19 7.71 4.77
N THR A 71 5.23 6.90 4.52
CA THR A 71 5.24 5.92 3.43
C THR A 71 4.27 4.78 3.70
N ILE A 72 4.22 4.30 4.94
CA ILE A 72 3.28 3.26 5.40
C ILE A 72 1.84 3.75 5.27
N ASP A 73 1.52 4.96 5.72
CA ASP A 73 0.19 5.56 5.58
C ASP A 73 -0.25 5.64 4.11
N GLN A 74 0.66 5.98 3.19
CA GLN A 74 0.33 5.97 1.75
C GLN A 74 0.00 4.55 1.25
N TYR A 75 0.76 3.53 1.63
CA TYR A 75 0.48 2.15 1.24
C TYR A 75 -0.83 1.64 1.83
N LEU A 76 -1.09 1.95 3.11
CA LEU A 76 -2.33 1.58 3.79
C LEU A 76 -3.55 2.28 3.18
N ARG A 77 -3.44 3.56 2.78
CA ARG A 77 -4.52 4.25 2.07
C ARG A 77 -4.95 3.52 0.80
N ILE A 78 -4.00 2.97 0.04
CA ILE A 78 -4.28 2.19 -1.16
C ILE A 78 -4.86 0.83 -0.77
N ALA A 79 -4.24 0.11 0.17
CA ALA A 79 -4.72 -1.20 0.60
C ALA A 79 -6.15 -1.14 1.14
N LEU A 80 -6.47 -0.15 1.98
CA LEU A 80 -7.80 0.02 2.57
C LEU A 80 -8.86 0.48 1.55
N HIS A 81 -8.43 1.07 0.42
CA HIS A 81 -9.34 1.40 -0.68
C HIS A 81 -9.79 0.15 -1.43
N PHE A 82 -8.87 -0.78 -1.70
CA PHE A 82 -9.16 -2.03 -2.41
C PHE A 82 -9.71 -3.15 -1.52
N TYR A 83 -9.31 -3.17 -0.24
CA TYR A 83 -9.70 -4.17 0.75
C TYR A 83 -10.25 -3.50 2.02
N PRO A 84 -11.48 -2.97 1.97
CA PRO A 84 -12.08 -2.28 3.12
C PRO A 84 -12.27 -3.21 4.32
N ASP A 85 -12.41 -4.53 4.11
CA ASP A 85 -12.57 -5.54 5.18
C ASP A 85 -11.37 -5.61 6.13
N ILE A 86 -10.18 -5.23 5.65
CA ILE A 86 -8.97 -5.19 6.49
C ILE A 86 -9.11 -4.14 7.60
N LYS A 87 -9.81 -3.03 7.33
CA LYS A 87 -10.05 -1.96 8.32
C LYS A 87 -10.89 -2.46 9.48
N GLU A 88 -11.92 -3.25 9.19
CA GLU A 88 -12.87 -3.75 10.19
C GLU A 88 -12.18 -4.64 11.23
N LYS A 89 -11.25 -5.49 10.79
CA LYS A 89 -10.51 -6.40 11.68
C LYS A 89 -9.53 -5.69 12.61
N TRP A 90 -9.00 -4.55 12.21
CA TRP A 90 -8.06 -3.79 13.05
C TRP A 90 -8.76 -3.06 14.20
N GLN A 91 -9.96 -2.53 13.96
CA GLN A 91 -10.76 -1.85 14.99
C GLN A 91 -11.20 -2.78 16.13
N ASP A 92 -11.16 -4.10 15.93
CA ASP A 92 -11.56 -5.11 16.91
C ASP A 92 -10.45 -5.42 17.95
N THR A 93 -9.19 -5.10 17.65
CA THR A 93 -8.03 -5.52 18.46
C THR A 93 -7.63 -4.56 19.59
N THR A 94 -8.26 -3.38 19.71
CA THR A 94 -7.93 -2.37 20.74
C THR A 94 -8.84 -2.38 21.97
N LYS A 95 -9.74 -3.35 22.12
CA LYS A 95 -10.39 -3.64 23.41
C LYS A 95 -9.62 -4.72 24.16
N LYS A 96 -8.58 -4.34 24.88
CA LYS A 96 -8.13 -5.08 26.06
C LYS A 96 -7.64 -4.13 27.14
#